data_AF-A0A820MMR5-F1
#
_entry.id   AF-A0A820MMR5-F1
#
_cell.length_a   1.000
_cell.length_b   1.000
_cell.length_c   1.000
_cell.angle_alpha   90.00
_cell.angle_beta   90.00
_cell.angle_gamma   90.00
#
_symmetry.space_group_name_H-M   'P 1'
#
loop_
_entity.id
_entity.type
_entity.pdbx_description
1 polymer ?
#
loop_
_entity_poly.entity_id
_entity_poly.type
_entity_poly.pdbx_seq_one_letter_code
_entity_poly.pdbx_strand_id
1 'polypeptide(L)'
;IANLMEFSNLHDTEGETFIVIINSFLYILDLYIIAMDCAPWQNIHSYLKRYANKFHLIERIRFERKIILIDKNDLENGNLPWIVKVETASGDHETFEFDLIVVATGLFSTPEKPNFRGQNKFAGSIMHITGIKSEDQLKNKHVIVIGGARSAIDMATLAAMHESSCHMIFSHSYWLYSIRLWI
;
A
#
# COMPACT_ATOMS: atom_id res chain seq x y z
N ILE A 1 1.46 -7.64 -16.66
CA ILE A 1 1.21 -9.00 -16.10
C ILE A 1 -0.22 -9.47 -16.35
N ALA A 2 -1.25 -8.66 -16.03
CA ALA A 2 -2.65 -9.05 -16.15
C ALA A 2 -3.08 -9.58 -17.53
N ASN A 3 -2.61 -8.94 -18.62
CA ASN A 3 -2.90 -9.35 -20.00
C ASN A 3 -2.09 -10.57 -20.48
N LEU A 4 -1.08 -11.00 -19.72
CA LEU A 4 -0.17 -12.10 -20.08
C LEU A 4 -0.47 -13.39 -19.31
N MET A 5 -1.32 -13.35 -18.28
CA MET A 5 -1.71 -14.53 -17.51
C MET A 5 -3.12 -15.00 -17.88
N GLU A 6 -3.21 -16.27 -18.25
CA GLU A 6 -4.47 -16.98 -18.44
C GLU A 6 -4.63 -18.04 -17.33
N PHE A 7 -5.69 -17.88 -16.53
CA PHE A 7 -5.92 -18.67 -15.32
C PHE A 7 -6.32 -20.13 -15.58
N SER A 8 -6.54 -20.52 -16.83
CA SER A 8 -6.90 -21.88 -17.23
C SER A 8 -5.77 -22.91 -17.06
N ASN A 9 -4.53 -22.47 -16.82
CA ASN A 9 -3.37 -23.37 -16.72
C ASN A 9 -3.00 -23.75 -15.28
N LEU A 10 -3.75 -23.29 -14.27
CA LEU A 10 -3.45 -23.48 -12.84
C LEU A 10 -4.24 -24.64 -12.21
N HIS A 11 -4.60 -25.67 -12.98
CA HIS A 11 -5.55 -26.70 -12.56
C HIS A 11 -4.99 -27.88 -11.73
N ASP A 12 -3.68 -27.98 -11.49
CA ASP A 12 -3.04 -29.22 -11.01
C ASP A 12 -2.23 -29.13 -9.71
N THR A 13 -2.73 -28.45 -8.68
CA THR A 13 -2.11 -28.55 -7.33
C THR A 13 -3.12 -29.04 -6.30
N GLU A 14 -2.88 -30.23 -5.74
CA GLU A 14 -3.62 -30.79 -4.60
C GLU A 14 -3.44 -29.89 -3.36
N GLY A 15 -4.30 -28.88 -3.23
CA GLY A 15 -4.32 -27.94 -2.11
C GLY A 15 -5.02 -26.63 -2.48
N GLU A 16 -5.55 -25.92 -1.48
CA GLU A 16 -6.14 -24.60 -1.74
C GLU A 16 -5.06 -23.64 -2.26
N THR A 17 -5.18 -23.22 -3.51
CA THR A 17 -4.23 -22.30 -4.15
C THR A 17 -4.64 -20.86 -3.85
N PHE A 18 -3.70 -20.09 -3.32
CA PHE A 18 -3.88 -18.69 -2.95
C PHE A 18 -3.04 -17.79 -3.83
N ILE A 19 -3.65 -16.75 -4.37
CA ILE A 19 -2.99 -15.80 -5.24
C ILE A 19 -2.95 -14.47 -4.55
N VAL A 20 -1.73 -14.01 -4.28
CA VAL A 20 -1.47 -12.74 -3.65
C VAL A 20 -1.04 -11.75 -4.71
N ILE A 21 -1.90 -10.77 -4.96
CA ILE A 21 -1.59 -9.65 -5.85
C ILE A 21 -0.93 -8.56 -5.03
N ILE A 22 0.21 -8.08 -5.53
CA ILE A 22 0.99 -7.07 -4.83
C ILE A 22 1.28 -5.94 -5.80
N ASN A 23 0.76 -4.77 -5.45
CA ASN A 23 1.17 -3.54 -6.07
C ASN A 23 1.93 -2.71 -5.04
N SER A 24 3.24 -2.64 -5.19
CA SER A 24 4.08 -1.74 -4.40
C SER A 24 5.15 -1.14 -5.30
N PHE A 25 4.97 0.11 -5.70
CA PHE A 25 6.05 0.94 -6.23
C PHE A 25 6.63 1.75 -5.08
N LEU A 26 7.59 1.20 -4.35
CA LEU A 26 8.42 2.02 -3.47
C LEU A 26 9.63 2.51 -4.27
N TYR A 27 9.62 3.78 -4.66
CA TYR A 27 10.85 4.48 -5.04
C TYR A 27 11.52 4.94 -3.74
N ILE A 28 12.60 4.27 -3.36
CA ILE A 28 13.44 4.67 -2.23
C ILE A 28 14.33 5.82 -2.71
N LEU A 29 14.15 7.01 -2.16
CA LEU A 29 14.99 8.18 -2.45
C LEU A 29 15.91 8.59 -1.30
N ASP A 30 15.93 7.87 -0.17
CA ASP A 30 16.84 8.23 0.94
C ASP A 30 17.27 7.05 1.81
N LEU A 31 18.58 6.96 2.09
CA LEU A 31 19.21 5.93 2.95
C LEU A 31 18.66 5.93 4.38
N TYR A 32 18.19 7.08 4.88
CA TYR A 32 17.61 7.21 6.21
C TYR A 32 16.23 6.53 6.33
N ILE A 33 15.47 6.51 5.23
CA ILE A 33 14.18 5.83 5.15
C ILE A 33 14.38 4.31 5.09
N ILE A 34 15.46 3.82 4.46
CA ILE A 34 15.81 2.38 4.44
C ILE A 34 16.02 1.83 5.86
N ALA A 35 16.71 2.58 6.72
CA ALA A 35 16.91 2.17 8.11
C ALA A 35 15.59 2.14 8.89
N MET A 36 14.65 3.03 8.56
CA MET A 36 13.30 3.02 9.14
C MET A 36 12.44 1.87 8.60
N ASP A 37 12.59 1.49 7.32
CA ASP A 37 11.86 0.38 6.68
C ASP A 37 12.17 -1.00 7.28
N CYS A 38 13.28 -1.14 8.00
CA CYS A 38 13.66 -2.35 8.74
C CYS A 38 13.23 -2.30 10.22
N ALA A 39 12.76 -1.14 10.71
CA ALA A 39 12.30 -1.00 12.08
C ALA A 39 10.84 -1.48 12.20
N PRO A 40 10.45 -2.15 13.30
CA PRO A 40 9.06 -2.47 13.57
C PRO A 40 8.19 -1.21 13.47
N TRP A 41 6.98 -1.31 12.90
CA TRP A 41 6.06 -0.18 12.71
C TRP A 41 5.83 0.61 14.02
N GLN A 42 5.83 -0.08 15.16
CA GLN A 42 5.70 0.54 16.48
C GLN A 42 6.82 1.56 16.77
N ASN A 43 8.05 1.28 16.33
CA ASN A 43 9.19 2.17 16.50
C ASN A 43 9.07 3.40 15.59
N ILE A 44 8.66 3.19 14.32
CA ILE A 44 8.41 4.28 13.37
C ILE A 44 7.30 5.18 13.89
N HIS A 45 6.19 4.60 14.33
CA HIS A 45 5.05 5.33 14.90
C HIS A 45 5.47 6.16 16.13
N SER A 46 6.23 5.54 17.05
CA SER A 46 6.75 6.23 18.24
C SER A 46 7.67 7.39 17.87
N TYR A 47 8.57 7.19 16.89
CA TYR A 47 9.43 8.24 16.37
C TYR A 47 8.62 9.40 15.77
N LEU A 48 7.67 9.14 14.88
CA LEU A 48 6.83 10.16 14.26
C LEU A 48 6.00 10.92 15.30
N LYS A 49 5.46 10.22 16.30
CA LYS A 49 4.72 10.85 17.41
C LYS A 49 5.63 11.76 18.24
N ARG A 50 6.85 11.33 18.55
CA ARG A 50 7.85 12.16 19.25
C ARG A 50 8.25 13.37 18.43
N TYR A 51 8.45 13.20 17.12
CA TYR A 51 8.76 14.28 16.19
C TYR A 51 7.63 15.32 16.17
N ALA A 52 6.38 14.88 16.00
CA ALA A 52 5.21 15.75 15.99
C ALA A 52 5.03 16.51 17.31
N ASN A 53 5.28 15.86 18.45
CA ASN A 53 5.24 16.52 19.76
C ASN A 53 6.37 17.54 19.92
N LYS A 54 7.61 17.18 19.55
CA LYS A 54 8.80 18.06 19.68
C LYS A 54 8.62 19.38 18.94
N PHE A 55 7.97 19.36 17.78
CA PHE A 55 7.75 20.53 16.93
C PHE A 55 6.33 21.12 17.03
N HIS A 56 5.55 20.71 18.04
CA HIS A 56 4.20 21.24 18.27
C HIS A 56 3.31 21.13 17.01
N LEU A 57 3.39 20.00 16.31
CA LEU A 57 2.59 19.75 15.10
C LEU A 57 1.22 19.18 15.44
N ILE A 58 1.09 18.45 16.55
CA ILE A 58 -0.18 17.81 16.94
C ILE A 58 -1.31 18.83 17.14
N GLU A 59 -1.00 19.98 17.75
CA GLU A 59 -1.97 21.08 17.94
C GLU A 59 -2.41 21.74 16.63
N ARG A 60 -1.69 21.51 15.53
CA ARG A 60 -2.00 22.05 14.20
C ARG A 60 -2.73 21.06 13.31
N ILE A 61 -2.90 19.81 13.75
CA ILE A 61 -3.57 18.75 12.99
C ILE A 61 -5.02 18.62 13.46
N ARG A 62 -5.95 18.67 12.52
CA ARG A 62 -7.37 18.36 12.77
C ARG A 62 -7.65 16.93 12.32
N PHE A 63 -7.66 15.99 13.27
CA PHE A 63 -8.00 14.59 13.01
C PHE A 63 -9.49 14.40 12.70
N GLU A 64 -9.85 13.28 12.09
CA GLU A 64 -11.25 12.94 11.76
C GLU A 64 -11.94 13.93 10.82
N ARG A 65 -11.14 14.56 9.95
CA ARG A 65 -11.57 15.49 8.92
C ARG A 65 -11.19 14.91 7.57
N LYS A 66 -12.18 14.51 6.77
CA LYS A 66 -11.96 13.97 5.42
C LYS A 66 -12.14 15.10 4.42
N ILE A 67 -11.11 15.40 3.64
CA ILE A 67 -11.22 16.35 2.53
C ILE A 67 -12.02 15.69 1.41
N ILE A 68 -13.12 16.33 1.01
CA ILE A 68 -14.03 15.82 -0.03
C ILE A 68 -13.92 16.60 -1.34
N LEU A 69 -13.46 17.86 -1.28
CA LEU A 69 -13.30 18.71 -2.44
C LEU A 69 -12.23 19.79 -2.18
N ILE A 70 -11.42 20.03 -3.21
CA ILE A 70 -10.47 21.13 -3.30
C ILE A 70 -10.76 21.83 -4.61
N ASP A 71 -11.02 23.13 -4.58
CA ASP A 71 -11.38 23.90 -5.76
C ASP A 71 -10.72 25.28 -5.74
N LYS A 72 -10.48 25.85 -6.91
CA LYS A 72 -10.04 27.24 -7.04
C LYS A 72 -11.28 28.11 -7.17
N ASN A 73 -11.34 29.18 -6.38
CA ASN A 73 -12.36 30.18 -6.58
C ASN A 73 -12.03 30.95 -7.88
N ASP A 74 -12.92 30.97 -8.87
CA ASP A 74 -12.73 31.60 -10.20
C ASP A 74 -13.31 33.03 -10.26
N LEU A 75 -13.17 33.83 -9.20
CA LEU A 75 -13.57 35.24 -9.23
C LEU A 75 -12.44 36.11 -9.81
N GLU A 76 -12.69 36.79 -10.93
CA GLU A 76 -11.79 37.52 -11.86
C GLU A 76 -10.64 38.42 -11.31
N ASN A 77 -10.42 38.56 -10.01
CA ASN A 77 -9.45 39.48 -9.42
C ASN A 77 -8.28 38.79 -8.69
N GLY A 78 -7.34 38.25 -9.47
CA GLY A 78 -5.89 38.36 -9.25
C GLY A 78 -5.21 37.66 -8.06
N ASN A 79 -5.91 37.20 -7.02
CA ASN A 79 -5.37 36.38 -5.94
C ASN A 79 -6.52 35.66 -5.23
N LEU A 80 -6.74 34.39 -5.56
CA LEU A 80 -7.90 33.65 -5.07
C LEU A 80 -7.46 32.51 -4.16
N PRO A 81 -8.02 32.41 -2.94
CA PRO A 81 -7.74 31.30 -2.06
C PRO A 81 -8.36 30.02 -2.63
N TRP A 82 -7.72 28.90 -2.29
CA TRP A 82 -8.28 27.58 -2.50
C TRP A 82 -9.42 27.33 -1.52
N ILE A 83 -10.54 26.82 -2.02
CA ILE A 83 -11.67 26.39 -1.22
C ILE A 83 -11.52 24.90 -0.94
N VAL A 84 -11.52 24.53 0.34
CA VAL A 84 -11.44 23.14 0.80
C VAL A 84 -12.71 22.79 1.56
N LYS A 85 -13.43 21.78 1.08
CA LYS A 85 -14.59 21.21 1.78
C LYS A 85 -14.18 19.95 2.52
N VAL A 86 -14.62 19.86 3.75
CA VAL A 86 -14.28 18.81 4.69
C VAL A 86 -15.54 18.18 5.25
N GLU A 87 -15.57 16.86 5.30
CA GLU A 87 -16.57 16.05 6.01
C GLU A 87 -16.00 15.66 7.39
N THR A 88 -16.74 15.94 8.46
CA THR A 88 -16.38 15.55 9.83
C THR A 88 -16.81 14.11 10.14
N ALA A 89 -16.34 13.55 11.25
CA ALA A 89 -16.80 12.23 11.73
C ALA A 89 -18.33 12.14 11.96
N SER A 90 -18.99 13.26 12.27
CA SER A 90 -20.45 13.33 12.44
C SER A 90 -21.22 13.40 11.11
N GLY A 91 -20.52 13.53 9.98
CA GLY A 91 -21.13 13.76 8.65
C GLY A 91 -21.42 15.23 8.35
N ASP A 92 -21.03 16.15 9.24
CA ASP A 92 -21.17 17.58 9.01
C ASP A 92 -20.14 18.08 8.00
N HIS A 93 -20.45 19.20 7.35
CA HIS A 93 -19.61 19.78 6.32
C HIS A 93 -19.01 21.12 6.78
N GLU A 94 -17.70 21.25 6.70
CA GLU A 94 -16.94 22.47 6.96
C GLU A 94 -16.31 22.98 5.66
N THR A 95 -16.21 24.30 5.49
CA THR A 95 -15.52 24.93 4.35
C THR A 95 -14.42 25.85 4.85
N PHE A 96 -13.25 25.76 4.23
CA PHE A 96 -12.07 26.53 4.56
C PHE A 96 -11.47 27.19 3.32
N GLU A 97 -10.79 28.31 3.53
CA GLU A 97 -10.04 29.03 2.51
C GLU A 97 -8.54 29.01 2.85
N PHE A 98 -7.69 28.72 1.87
CA PHE A 98 -6.24 28.65 2.04
C PHE A 98 -5.49 29.26 0.87
N ASP A 99 -4.37 29.95 1.12
CA ASP A 99 -3.52 30.50 0.06
C ASP A 99 -2.74 29.41 -0.69
N LEU A 100 -2.36 28.34 0.01
CA LEU A 100 -1.57 27.23 -0.51
C LEU A 100 -2.08 25.90 0.01
N ILE A 101 -2.02 24.88 -0.86
CA ILE A 101 -2.34 23.50 -0.52
C ILE A 101 -1.12 22.61 -0.77
N VAL A 102 -0.79 21.80 0.23
CA VAL A 102 0.19 20.71 0.11
C VAL A 102 -0.55 19.39 0.25
N VAL A 103 -0.51 18.57 -0.80
CA VAL A 103 -1.16 17.25 -0.81
C VAL A 103 -0.18 16.20 -0.29
N ALA A 104 -0.48 15.64 0.88
CA ALA A 104 0.34 14.63 1.55
C ALA A 104 -0.46 13.34 1.85
N THR A 105 -1.34 12.93 0.94
CA THR A 105 -2.25 11.76 1.12
C THR A 105 -1.57 10.40 0.97
N GLY A 106 -0.33 10.37 0.48
CA GLY A 106 0.37 9.13 0.12
C GLY A 106 -0.17 8.49 -1.15
N LEU A 107 0.52 7.45 -1.63
CA LEU A 107 0.22 6.76 -2.89
C LEU A 107 -0.35 5.33 -2.71
N PHE A 108 -0.29 4.77 -1.49
CA PHE A 108 -0.47 3.33 -1.27
C PHE A 108 -1.76 2.95 -0.53
N SER A 109 -2.69 3.90 -0.37
CA SER A 109 -3.92 3.69 0.42
C SER A 109 -5.01 2.92 -0.33
N THR A 110 -5.03 2.99 -1.66
CA THR A 110 -6.04 2.31 -2.49
C THR A 110 -5.39 1.12 -3.21
N PRO A 111 -5.83 -0.12 -2.92
CA PRO A 111 -5.27 -1.29 -3.56
C PRO A 111 -5.69 -1.36 -5.04
N GLU A 112 -4.72 -1.51 -5.93
CA GLU A 112 -4.99 -1.79 -7.34
C GLU A 112 -5.17 -3.30 -7.53
N LYS A 113 -6.37 -3.70 -7.92
CA LYS A 113 -6.69 -5.11 -8.22
C LYS A 113 -6.85 -5.27 -9.73
N PRO A 114 -5.84 -5.80 -10.44
CA PRO A 114 -5.98 -6.13 -11.85
C PRO A 114 -7.00 -7.24 -12.03
N ASN A 115 -7.80 -7.13 -13.10
CA ASN A 115 -8.62 -8.23 -13.56
C ASN A 115 -7.79 -9.13 -14.47
N PHE A 116 -7.78 -10.43 -14.19
CA PHE A 116 -7.10 -11.41 -15.02
C PHE A 116 -8.07 -12.19 -15.90
N ARG A 117 -7.61 -12.57 -17.08
CA ARG A 117 -8.39 -13.38 -18.01
C ARG A 117 -8.62 -14.78 -17.42
N GLY A 118 -9.89 -15.16 -17.32
CA GLY A 118 -10.30 -16.46 -16.77
C GLY A 118 -10.26 -16.56 -15.24
N GLN A 119 -10.06 -15.45 -14.52
CA GLN A 119 -10.00 -15.45 -13.05
C GLN A 119 -11.24 -16.05 -12.38
N ASN A 120 -12.41 -15.94 -13.04
CA ASN A 120 -13.68 -16.50 -12.57
C ASN A 120 -13.77 -18.03 -12.66
N LYS A 121 -12.86 -18.67 -13.41
CA LYS A 121 -12.76 -20.13 -13.50
C LYS A 121 -11.75 -20.71 -12.51
N PHE A 122 -10.95 -19.86 -11.87
CA PHE A 122 -9.99 -20.28 -10.87
C PHE A 122 -10.73 -20.67 -9.59
N ALA A 123 -10.53 -21.91 -9.13
CA ALA A 123 -11.20 -22.45 -7.95
C ALA A 123 -10.54 -22.00 -6.62
N GLY A 124 -9.33 -21.45 -6.70
CA GLY A 124 -8.60 -20.93 -5.54
C GLY A 124 -9.01 -19.50 -5.17
N SER A 125 -8.35 -18.96 -4.15
CA SER A 125 -8.62 -17.61 -3.64
C SER A 125 -7.67 -16.58 -4.26
N ILE A 126 -8.21 -15.46 -4.72
CA ILE A 126 -7.42 -14.32 -5.22
C ILE A 126 -7.60 -13.15 -4.25
N MET A 127 -6.49 -12.63 -3.73
CA MET A 127 -6.49 -11.57 -2.72
C MET A 127 -5.37 -10.56 -2.98
N HIS A 128 -5.64 -9.28 -2.73
CA HIS A 128 -4.57 -8.26 -2.64
C HIS A 128 -3.93 -8.33 -1.25
N ILE A 129 -2.64 -8.02 -1.11
CA ILE A 129 -1.93 -8.08 0.19
C ILE A 129 -2.66 -7.37 1.34
N THR A 130 -3.35 -6.26 1.07
CA THR A 130 -4.15 -5.52 2.06
C THR A 130 -5.35 -6.31 2.64
N GLY A 131 -5.73 -7.43 2.02
CA GLY A 131 -6.75 -8.34 2.53
C GLY A 131 -6.20 -9.41 3.48
N ILE A 132 -4.88 -9.57 3.56
CA ILE A 132 -4.22 -10.52 4.45
C ILE A 132 -4.09 -9.87 5.83
N LYS A 133 -4.74 -10.48 6.81
CA LYS A 133 -4.82 -10.01 8.20
C LYS A 133 -4.06 -10.91 9.18
N SER A 134 -3.80 -12.16 8.80
CA SER A 134 -3.01 -13.11 9.58
C SER A 134 -2.15 -13.97 8.66
N GLU A 135 -0.97 -14.32 9.15
CA GLU A 135 -0.02 -15.23 8.51
C GLU A 135 -0.61 -16.65 8.35
N ASP A 136 -1.54 -17.04 9.22
CA ASP A 136 -2.26 -18.31 9.15
C ASP A 136 -3.05 -18.48 7.84
N GLN A 137 -3.42 -17.36 7.18
CA GLN A 137 -4.10 -17.41 5.89
C GLN A 137 -3.21 -17.98 4.77
N LEU A 138 -1.89 -17.97 4.97
CA LEU A 138 -0.93 -18.52 4.01
C LEU A 138 -0.57 -19.96 4.34
N LYS A 139 -0.67 -20.37 5.61
CA LYS A 139 -0.12 -21.64 6.10
C LYS A 139 -0.64 -22.87 5.35
N ASN A 140 0.28 -23.75 4.97
CA ASN A 140 0.00 -25.00 4.24
C ASN A 140 -0.75 -24.78 2.91
N LYS A 141 -0.50 -23.65 2.22
CA LYS A 141 -1.12 -23.34 0.92
C LYS A 141 -0.12 -23.43 -0.23
N HIS A 142 -0.68 -23.45 -1.44
CA HIS A 142 0.07 -23.15 -2.65
C HIS A 142 -0.09 -21.66 -2.96
N VAL A 143 0.94 -20.86 -2.67
CA VAL A 143 0.89 -19.40 -2.78
C VAL A 143 1.53 -18.96 -4.10
N ILE A 144 0.81 -18.18 -4.90
CA ILE A 144 1.33 -17.51 -6.08
C ILE A 144 1.37 -16.02 -5.80
N VAL A 145 2.56 -15.46 -5.75
CA VAL A 145 2.79 -14.03 -5.54
C VAL A 145 2.95 -13.35 -6.88
N ILE A 146 2.09 -12.37 -7.17
CA ILE A 146 2.12 -11.58 -8.40
C ILE A 146 2.73 -10.22 -8.11
N GLY A 147 3.93 -9.96 -8.64
CA GLY A 147 4.73 -8.77 -8.40
C GLY A 147 6.19 -9.12 -8.06
N GLY A 148 7.11 -8.19 -8.31
CA GLY A 148 8.54 -8.39 -8.03
C GLY A 148 9.18 -7.30 -7.17
N ALA A 149 8.38 -6.37 -6.63
CA ALA A 149 8.85 -5.33 -5.73
C ALA A 149 9.05 -5.85 -4.30
N ARG A 150 9.55 -4.99 -3.39
CA ARG A 150 9.87 -5.34 -1.99
C ARG A 150 8.74 -6.10 -1.29
N SER A 151 7.51 -5.58 -1.32
CA SER A 151 6.37 -6.24 -0.68
C SER A 151 6.08 -7.64 -1.24
N ALA A 152 6.42 -7.92 -2.50
CA ALA A 152 6.26 -9.24 -3.08
C ALA A 152 7.30 -10.23 -2.58
N ILE A 153 8.52 -9.77 -2.39
CA ILE A 153 9.57 -10.56 -1.76
C ILE A 153 9.20 -10.82 -0.30
N ASP A 154 8.75 -9.80 0.45
CA ASP A 154 8.33 -9.94 1.85
C ASP A 154 7.22 -11.00 1.99
N MET A 155 6.22 -10.98 1.09
CA MET A 155 5.13 -11.97 1.09
C MET A 155 5.58 -13.37 0.69
N ALA A 156 6.48 -13.49 -0.28
CA ALA A 156 7.04 -14.77 -0.67
C ALA A 156 7.87 -15.39 0.47
N THR A 157 8.67 -14.57 1.16
CA THR A 157 9.40 -14.98 2.36
C THR A 157 8.44 -15.40 3.47
N LEU A 158 7.39 -14.63 3.71
CA LEU A 158 6.37 -14.97 4.71
C LEU A 158 5.72 -16.32 4.39
N ALA A 159 5.24 -16.53 3.16
CA ALA A 159 4.66 -17.80 2.75
C ALA A 159 5.65 -18.97 2.96
N ALA A 160 6.91 -18.80 2.57
CA ALA A 160 7.94 -19.82 2.74
C ALA A 160 8.22 -20.15 4.23
N MET A 161 8.13 -19.16 5.13
CA MET A 161 8.28 -19.37 6.59
C MET A 161 7.12 -20.17 7.20
N HIS A 162 5.94 -20.18 6.57
CA HIS A 162 4.74 -20.87 7.05
C HIS A 162 4.41 -22.14 6.25
N GLU A 163 5.44 -22.93 5.92
CA GLU A 163 5.30 -24.29 5.33
C GLU A 163 4.49 -24.31 4.01
N SER A 164 4.49 -23.19 3.29
CA SER A 164 3.73 -23.04 2.05
C SER A 164 4.66 -23.10 0.85
N SER A 165 4.19 -23.75 -0.22
CA SER A 165 4.89 -23.61 -1.50
C SER A 165 4.63 -22.22 -2.06
N CYS A 166 5.65 -21.58 -2.62
CA CYS A 166 5.54 -20.22 -3.13
C CYS A 166 6.13 -20.08 -4.54
N HIS A 167 5.34 -19.54 -5.46
CA HIS A 167 5.77 -19.18 -6.81
C HIS A 167 5.63 -17.68 -7.00
N MET A 168 6.69 -17.02 -7.45
CA MET A 168 6.66 -15.59 -7.77
C MET A 168 6.52 -15.38 -9.28
N ILE A 169 5.61 -14.51 -9.69
CA ILE A 169 5.39 -14.14 -11.09
C ILE A 169 5.51 -12.63 -11.23
N PHE A 170 6.43 -12.18 -12.08
CA PHE A 170 6.65 -10.75 -12.35
C PHE A 170 7.04 -10.52 -13.81
N SER A 171 6.75 -9.34 -14.37
CA SER A 171 6.96 -9.07 -15.80
C SER A 171 8.34 -8.50 -16.16
N HIS A 172 9.12 -8.06 -15.17
CA HIS A 172 10.43 -7.44 -15.39
C HIS A 172 11.45 -8.11 -14.48
N SER A 173 12.71 -8.18 -14.92
CA SER A 173 13.79 -8.64 -14.05
C SER A 173 14.04 -7.64 -12.94
N TYR A 174 14.08 -8.12 -11.70
CA TYR A 174 14.43 -7.32 -10.52
C TYR A 174 15.80 -7.73 -10.01
N TRP A 175 16.63 -6.75 -9.66
CA TRP A 175 17.90 -6.99 -8.99
C TRP A 175 17.67 -7.08 -7.49
N LEU A 176 17.84 -8.27 -6.93
CA LEU A 176 17.79 -8.48 -5.49
C LEU A 176 19.16 -8.16 -4.91
N TYR A 177 19.26 -7.07 -4.17
CA TYR A 177 20.47 -6.71 -3.45
C TYR A 177 20.17 -6.68 -1.95
N SER A 178 20.89 -7.49 -1.19
CA SER A 178 20.83 -7.46 0.27
C SER A 178 21.79 -6.38 0.76
N ILE A 179 21.23 -5.30 1.31
CA ILE A 179 22.02 -4.27 1.99
C ILE A 179 22.10 -4.67 3.46
N ARG A 180 23.29 -5.11 3.88
CA ARG A 180 23.57 -5.29 5.31
C ARG A 180 23.89 -3.93 5.90
N LEU A 181 22.90 -3.32 6.56
CA LEU A 181 23.12 -2.11 7.34
C LEU A 181 23.91 -2.50 8.60
N TRP A 182 25.17 -2.08 8.67
CA TRP A 182 25.96 -2.14 9.90
C TRP A 182 25.47 -1.01 10.80
N ILE A 183 24.53 -1.33 11.69
CA ILE A 183 24.08 -0.43 12.78
C ILE A 183 24.53 -1.08 14.09
#